data_AF-A0A6J6P7N3-F1
#
_entry.id   AF-A0A6J6P7N3-F1
#
_cell.length_a   1.000
_cell.length_b   1.000
_cell.length_c   1.000
_cell.angle_alpha   90.00
_cell.angle_beta   90.00
_cell.angle_gamma   90.00
#
_symmetry.space_group_name_H-M   'P 1'
#
loop_
_entity.id
_entity.type
_entity.pdbx_description
1 polymer ?
#
loop_
_entity_poly.entity_id
_entity_poly.type
_entity_poly.pdbx_seq_one_letter_code
_entity_poly.pdbx_strand_id
1 'polypeptide(L)' 'MVHQAAAAADRDPSSIEITYGDASIFGEDPLGAVQELADKGVDRVIIPSYMFLSDTTAALAAFGESVIAPSN' A
#
# COMPACT_ATOMS: atom_id res chain seq x y z
N MET A 1 4.08 -14.54 -1.93
CA MET A 1 3.75 -15.88 -2.49
C MET A 1 3.45 -15.86 -3.99
N VAL A 2 2.71 -14.87 -4.52
CA VAL A 2 2.34 -14.80 -5.95
C VAL A 2 3.57 -14.76 -6.87
N HIS A 3 4.52 -13.84 -6.64
CA HIS A 3 5.73 -13.75 -7.46
C HIS A 3 6.62 -14.99 -7.39
N GLN A 4 6.78 -15.58 -6.19
CA GLN A 4 7.52 -16.83 -6.02
C GLN A 4 6.89 -17.99 -6.80
N ALA A 5 5.56 -18.08 -6.82
CA ALA A 5 4.83 -19.08 -7.60
C ALA A 5 4.99 -18.85 -9.11
N ALA A 6 4.99 -17.61 -9.58
CA ALA A 6 5.25 -17.26 -10.98
C ALA A 6 6.67 -17.71 -11.40
N ALA A 7 7.68 -17.40 -10.58
CA ALA A 7 9.05 -17.83 -10.82
C ALA A 7 9.19 -19.36 -10.88
N ALA A 8 8.53 -20.08 -9.97
CA ALA A 8 8.52 -21.55 -9.95
C ALA A 8 7.82 -22.18 -11.17
N ALA A 9 7.01 -21.41 -11.90
CA ALA A 9 6.32 -21.82 -13.12
C ALA A 9 6.97 -21.28 -14.40
N ASP A 10 8.23 -20.83 -14.34
CA ASP A 10 8.98 -20.23 -15.45
C ASP A 10 8.26 -19.03 -16.09
N ARG A 11 7.55 -18.24 -15.27
CA ARG A 11 6.90 -16.98 -15.66
C ARG A 11 7.65 -15.80 -15.07
N ASP A 12 7.66 -14.67 -15.77
CA ASP A 12 8.21 -13.42 -15.28
C ASP A 12 7.36 -12.87 -14.12
N PRO A 13 7.88 -12.83 -12.88
CA PRO A 13 7.13 -12.31 -11.74
C PRO A 13 6.86 -10.80 -11.84
N SER A 14 7.77 -10.04 -12.48
CA SER A 14 7.64 -8.58 -12.59
C SER A 14 6.48 -8.15 -13.50
N SER A 15 5.93 -9.07 -14.29
CA SER A 15 4.72 -8.85 -15.07
C SER A 15 3.43 -8.80 -14.24
N ILE A 16 3.49 -9.12 -12.94
CA ILE A 16 2.35 -9.16 -12.04
C ILE A 16 2.39 -7.95 -11.11
N GLU A 17 1.44 -7.02 -11.30
CA GLU A 17 1.16 -5.95 -10.35
C GLU A 17 0.10 -6.39 -9.33
N ILE A 18 0.34 -6.11 -8.05
CA ILE A 18 -0.55 -6.42 -6.94
C ILE A 18 -1.07 -5.11 -6.35
N THR A 19 -2.38 -4.91 -6.45
CA THR A 19 -3.10 -3.85 -5.74
C THR A 19 -3.82 -4.45 -4.54
N TYR A 20 -3.55 -3.94 -3.34
CA TYR A 20 -4.08 -4.50 -2.09
C TYR A 20 -4.52 -3.39 -1.12
N GLY A 21 -5.42 -3.72 -0.19
CA GLY A 21 -5.85 -2.81 0.87
C GLY A 21 -5.60 -3.44 2.22
N ASP A 22 -5.03 -2.69 3.15
CA ASP A 22 -4.72 -3.14 4.50
C ASP A 22 -5.10 -2.05 5.51
N ALA A 23 -5.79 -2.41 6.59
CA ALA A 23 -6.24 -1.45 7.59
C ALA A 23 -5.10 -0.90 8.46
N SER A 24 -3.97 -1.62 8.54
CA SER A 24 -2.79 -1.20 9.31
C SER A 24 -2.18 0.12 8.81
N ILE A 25 -2.47 0.52 7.56
CA ILE A 25 -2.08 1.82 7.01
C ILE A 25 -2.69 3.03 7.75
N PHE A 26 -3.70 2.78 8.59
CA PHE A 26 -4.32 3.78 9.46
C PHE A 26 -3.97 3.60 10.94
N GLY A 27 -3.00 2.73 11.24
CA GLY A 27 -2.54 2.40 12.59
C GLY A 27 -1.47 3.36 13.12
N GLU A 28 -0.77 2.93 14.18
CA GLU A 28 0.26 3.73 14.87
C GLU A 28 1.54 3.94 14.02
N ASP A 29 1.86 2.99 13.14
CA ASP A 29 3.02 3.06 12.22
C ASP A 29 2.60 2.79 10.77
N PRO A 30 2.05 3.81 10.06
CA PRO A 30 1.61 3.65 8.69
C PRO A 30 2.79 3.42 7.72
N LEU A 31 3.97 3.97 7.99
CA LEU A 31 5.14 3.79 7.11
C LEU A 31 5.70 2.37 7.22
N GLY A 32 5.77 1.82 8.43
CA GLY A 32 6.08 0.41 8.64
C GLY A 32 5.09 -0.50 7.91
N ALA A 33 3.80 -0.19 7.98
CA ALA A 33 2.78 -0.94 7.24
C ALA A 33 2.98 -0.88 5.71
N VAL A 34 3.34 0.28 5.13
CA VAL A 34 3.69 0.38 3.70
C VAL A 34 4.88 -0.52 3.38
N GLN A 35 5.96 -0.44 4.17
CA GLN A 35 7.16 -1.23 3.93
C GLN A 35 6.86 -2.74 3.99
N GLU A 36 6.08 -3.18 4.96
CA GLU A 36 5.67 -4.59 5.06
C GLU A 36 4.86 -5.06 3.84
N LEU A 37 4.01 -4.20 3.29
CA LEU A 37 3.25 -4.51 2.08
C LEU A 37 4.17 -4.59 0.85
N ALA A 38 5.13 -3.68 0.73
CA ALA A 38 6.14 -3.71 -0.31
C ALA A 38 6.98 -5.00 -0.24
N ASP A 39 7.41 -5.40 0.96
CA ASP A 39 8.16 -6.65 1.19
C ASP A 39 7.35 -7.91 0.83
N LYS A 40 6.01 -7.83 0.92
CA LYS A 40 5.08 -8.88 0.48
C LYS A 40 4.85 -8.88 -1.04
N GLY A 41 5.38 -7.89 -1.76
CA GLY A 41 5.26 -7.72 -3.20
C GLY A 41 4.02 -6.95 -3.63
N VAL A 42 3.46 -6.08 -2.77
CA VAL A 42 2.35 -5.18 -3.13
C VAL A 42 2.91 -3.94 -3.82
N ASP A 43 2.37 -3.62 -5.01
CA ASP A 43 2.80 -2.47 -5.81
C ASP A 43 1.95 -1.23 -5.56
N ARG A 44 0.67 -1.42 -5.21
CA ARG A 44 -0.27 -0.31 -4.96
C ARG A 44 -1.15 -0.58 -3.74
N VAL A 45 -1.28 0.42 -2.87
CA VAL A 45 -2.14 0.37 -1.69
C VAL A 45 -3.43 1.13 -1.94
N ILE A 46 -4.58 0.49 -1.70
CA ILE A 46 -5.90 1.11 -1.78
C ILE A 46 -6.13 1.93 -0.51
N ILE A 47 -6.40 3.23 -0.67
CA ILE A 47 -6.75 4.14 0.41
C ILE A 47 -8.23 4.54 0.26
N PRO A 48 -9.15 3.99 1.08
CA PRO A 48 -10.56 4.34 0.98
C PRO A 48 -10.82 5.76 1.49
N SER A 49 -11.36 6.63 0.63
CA SER A 49 -11.63 8.04 0.97
C SER A 49 -12.62 8.21 2.12
N TYR A 50 -13.48 7.21 2.38
CA TYR A 50 -14.45 7.29 3.47
C TYR A 50 -13.80 7.36 4.86
N MET A 51 -12.52 6.98 5.00
CA MET A 51 -11.76 7.11 6.24
C MET A 51 -11.55 8.58 6.66
N PHE A 52 -11.81 9.53 5.74
CA PHE A 52 -11.55 10.95 5.93
C PHE A 52 -12.83 11.82 5.91
N LEU A 53 -14.04 11.24 6.01
CA LEU A 53 -15.29 12.00 5.81
C LEU A 53 -15.52 13.14 6.83
N SER A 54 -14.96 13.03 8.04
CA SER A 54 -15.12 14.06 9.07
C SER A 54 -14.46 15.40 8.71
N ASP A 55 -13.34 15.34 7.98
CA ASP A 55 -12.62 16.51 7.46
C ASP A 55 -11.79 16.09 6.23
N THR A 56 -12.46 15.92 5.10
CA THR A 56 -11.89 15.24 3.93
C THR A 56 -10.69 15.98 3.37
N THR A 57 -10.78 17.30 3.20
CA THR A 57 -9.71 18.08 2.60
C THR A 57 -8.47 18.11 3.48
N ALA A 58 -8.60 18.43 4.77
CA ALA A 58 -7.43 18.54 5.64
C ALA A 58 -6.82 17.17 5.95
N ALA A 59 -7.66 16.15 6.21
CA ALA A 59 -7.17 14.84 6.61
C ALA A 59 -6.54 14.06 5.44
N LEU A 60 -7.06 14.17 4.22
CA LEU A 60 -6.39 13.59 3.04
C LEU A 60 -5.06 14.30 2.73
N ALA A 61 -5.01 15.62 2.85
CA ALA A 61 -3.77 16.37 2.65
C ALA A 61 -2.71 15.95 3.68
N ALA A 62 -3.09 15.89 4.96
CA ALA A 62 -2.19 15.45 6.03
C ALA A 62 -1.68 14.01 5.80
N PHE A 63 -2.55 13.09 5.40
CA PHE A 63 -2.17 11.72 5.06
C PHE A 63 -1.23 11.65 3.84
N GLY A 64 -1.49 12.50 2.83
CA GLY A 64 -0.61 12.63 1.67
C GLY A 64 0.82 13.01 2.05
N GLU A 65 0.98 14.00 2.94
CA GLU A 65 2.29 14.47 3.40
C GLU A 65 2.98 13.47 4.34
N SER A 66 2.23 12.83 5.24
CA SER A 66 2.83 11.97 6.28
C SER A 66 3.07 10.52 5.86
N VAL A 67 2.31 10.02 4.87
CA VAL A 67 2.38 8.62 4.43
C VAL A 67 2.76 8.50 2.95
N ILE A 68 2.07 9.20 2.05
CA ILE A 68 2.26 8.98 0.61
C ILE A 68 3.59 9.57 0.11
N ALA A 69 3.89 10.82 0.45
CA ALA A 69 5.13 11.50 0.03
C ALA A 69 6.42 10.76 0.43
N PRO A 70 6.58 10.26 1.68
CA PRO A 70 7.78 9.53 2.09
C PRO A 70 7.86 8.09 1.58
N SER A 71 6.78 7.54 1.01
CA SER A 71 6.72 6.16 0.49
C SER A 71 6.90 6.04 -1.03
N ASN A 72 7.11 7.17 -1.73
CA ASN A 72 7.35 7.23 -3.18
C ASN A 72 8.84 7.30 -3.55
#